data_AF-A0A8T6FQI9-F1
#
_entry.id   AF-A0A8T6FQI9-F1
#
_cell.length_a   1.000
_cell.length_b   1.000
_cell.length_c   1.000
_cell.angle_alpha   90.00
_cell.angle_beta   90.00
_cell.angle_gamma   90.00
#
_symmetry.space_group_name_H-M   'P 1'
#
loop_
_entity.id
_entity.type
_entity.pdbx_description
1 polymer ?
#
loop_
_entity_poly.entity_id
_entity_poly.type
_entity_poly.pdbx_seq_one_letter_code
_entity_poly.pdbx_strand_id
1 'polypeptide(L)'
;MRALWGIGVGRGRLPPFPVPIRATIRRATALARTGLPMTTAATDATSVFADARRMHEAALERMAAGDIRDAAEKAWCAAKRATDALILARTGEEPRRSTDTGAGLREIARRDAGARSLRARYYERQGALDGSAFTSGSANLSRRPNC
;
A
#
# COMPACT_ATOMS: atom_id res chain seq x y z
N MET A 1 35.55 11.64 -33.45
CA MET A 1 34.81 12.93 -33.41
C MET A 1 33.45 12.66 -32.75
N ARG A 2 33.34 12.70 -31.42
CA ARG A 2 32.85 13.83 -30.60
C ARG A 2 31.75 14.66 -31.27
N ALA A 3 30.50 14.40 -30.88
CA ALA A 3 29.42 15.39 -30.87
C ALA A 3 28.92 15.55 -29.43
N LEU A 4 28.99 16.79 -28.97
CA LEU A 4 28.69 17.28 -27.63
C LEU A 4 27.19 17.16 -27.33
N TRP A 5 26.84 16.58 -26.19
CA TRP A 5 25.56 16.85 -25.54
C TRP A 5 25.81 17.83 -24.40
N GLY A 6 25.23 19.01 -24.59
CA GLY A 6 25.25 20.12 -23.67
C GLY A 6 24.53 19.83 -22.36
N ILE A 7 25.00 20.55 -21.36
CA ILE A 7 24.54 20.63 -19.98
C ILE A 7 23.10 21.16 -19.98
N GLY A 8 22.18 20.44 -19.33
CA GLY A 8 20.78 20.86 -19.24
C GLY A 8 19.99 20.10 -18.19
N VAL A 9 20.05 20.61 -16.96
CA VAL A 9 19.06 20.53 -15.86
C VAL A 9 18.64 19.13 -15.37
N GLY A 10 18.86 18.91 -14.08
CA GLY A 10 18.69 17.65 -13.36
C GLY A 10 17.41 16.88 -13.68
N ARG A 11 17.60 15.70 -14.30
CA ARG A 11 16.64 14.61 -14.22
C ARG A 11 16.69 14.05 -12.80
N GLY A 12 15.98 14.70 -11.88
CA GLY A 12 15.49 14.02 -10.70
C GLY A 12 14.69 12.81 -11.17
N ARG A 13 15.29 11.61 -11.11
CA ARG A 13 14.56 10.36 -11.22
C ARG A 13 13.47 10.44 -10.16
N LEU A 14 12.23 10.70 -10.59
CA LEU A 14 11.07 10.44 -9.76
C LEU A 14 11.25 9.01 -9.24
N PRO A 15 11.24 8.76 -7.91
CA PRO A 15 11.26 7.39 -7.43
C PRO A 15 10.11 6.66 -8.11
N PRO A 16 10.30 5.41 -8.57
CA PRO A 16 9.26 4.68 -9.28
C PRO A 16 8.09 4.44 -8.33
N PHE A 17 7.13 5.37 -8.29
CA PHE A 17 5.90 5.17 -7.57
C PHE A 17 4.89 4.46 -8.50
N PRO A 18 4.30 3.33 -8.08
CA PRO A 18 4.72 2.48 -6.96
C PRO A 18 5.01 1.04 -7.34
N VAL A 19 5.97 0.47 -6.60
CA VAL A 19 6.05 -0.95 -6.21
C VAL A 19 4.70 -1.66 -6.37
N PRO A 20 4.59 -2.76 -7.14
CA PRO A 20 3.31 -3.24 -7.65
C PRO A 20 2.32 -3.52 -6.51
N ILE A 21 1.37 -2.60 -6.29
CA ILE A 21 0.30 -2.71 -5.28
C ILE A 21 -0.49 -3.99 -5.52
N ARG A 22 -0.74 -4.30 -6.79
CA ARG A 22 -1.29 -5.57 -7.24
C ARG A 22 -0.57 -6.79 -6.66
N ALA A 23 0.75 -6.77 -6.54
CA ALA A 23 1.51 -7.86 -5.92
C ALA A 23 1.30 -7.93 -4.40
N THR A 24 1.05 -6.79 -3.75
CA THR A 24 0.74 -6.72 -2.31
C THR A 24 -0.63 -7.29 -2.04
N ILE A 25 -1.64 -6.84 -2.80
CA ILE A 25 -3.00 -7.37 -2.74
C ILE A 25 -2.95 -8.88 -2.98
N ARG A 26 -2.32 -9.33 -4.08
CA ARG A 26 -2.21 -10.75 -4.41
C ARG A 26 -1.54 -11.57 -3.29
N ARG A 27 -0.46 -11.06 -2.71
CA ARG A 27 0.26 -11.75 -1.62
C ARG A 27 -0.56 -11.79 -0.34
N ALA A 28 -1.20 -10.68 0.04
CA ALA A 28 -2.08 -10.65 1.20
C ALA A 28 -3.27 -11.60 1.03
N THR A 29 -3.90 -11.62 -0.15
CA THR A 29 -4.97 -12.56 -0.47
C THR A 29 -4.48 -14.02 -0.44
N ALA A 30 -3.29 -14.31 -0.96
CA ALA A 30 -2.72 -15.65 -0.91
C ALA A 30 -2.44 -16.11 0.53
N LEU A 31 -1.87 -15.23 1.36
CA LEU A 31 -1.63 -15.50 2.77
C LEU A 31 -2.93 -15.67 3.56
N ALA A 32 -3.98 -14.91 3.25
CA ALA A 32 -5.28 -15.07 3.88
C ALA A 32 -5.91 -16.46 3.60
N ARG A 33 -5.59 -17.07 2.45
CA ARG A 33 -6.10 -18.39 2.05
C ARG A 33 -5.33 -19.56 2.67
N THR A 34 -4.11 -19.36 3.15
CA THR A 34 -3.31 -20.44 3.73
C THR A 34 -3.60 -20.59 5.22
N GLY A 35 -4.57 -21.45 5.58
CA GLY A 35 -4.68 -21.97 6.96
C GLY A 35 -5.94 -21.63 7.75
N LEU A 36 -7.12 -21.47 7.13
CA LEU A 36 -8.40 -21.37 7.87
C LEU A 36 -9.53 -22.18 7.20
N PRO A 37 -10.37 -22.90 7.97
CA PRO A 37 -11.70 -23.31 7.54
C PRO A 37 -12.60 -22.07 7.42
N MET A 38 -13.52 -22.05 6.44
CA MET A 38 -14.39 -20.90 6.16
C MET A 38 -15.31 -20.56 7.34
N THR A 39 -14.95 -19.53 8.11
CA THR A 39 -15.82 -18.86 9.08
C THR A 39 -16.31 -17.53 8.49
N THR A 40 -17.32 -16.90 9.09
CA THR A 40 -17.91 -15.60 8.67
C THR A 40 -16.87 -14.49 8.45
N ALA A 41 -15.78 -14.49 9.24
CA ALA A 41 -14.66 -13.56 9.08
C ALA A 41 -13.94 -13.67 7.71
N ALA A 42 -14.00 -14.82 7.04
CA ALA A 42 -13.44 -15.00 5.70
C ALA A 42 -14.28 -14.32 4.60
N THR A 43 -15.60 -14.27 4.78
CA THR A 43 -16.51 -13.52 3.89
C THR A 43 -16.27 -12.01 4.03
N ASP A 44 -16.14 -11.54 5.28
CA ASP A 44 -15.87 -10.12 5.55
C ASP A 44 -14.50 -9.71 4.99
N ALA A 45 -13.45 -10.51 5.20
CA ALA A 45 -12.12 -10.25 4.63
C ALA A 45 -12.13 -10.21 3.08
N THR A 46 -12.96 -11.03 2.43
CA THR A 46 -13.11 -11.01 0.97
C THR A 46 -13.69 -9.67 0.49
N SER A 47 -14.66 -9.12 1.22
CA SER A 47 -15.23 -7.80 0.91
C SER A 47 -14.20 -6.68 1.06
N VAL A 48 -13.35 -6.73 2.09
CA VAL A 48 -12.27 -5.76 2.30
C VAL A 48 -11.19 -5.88 1.23
N PHE A 49 -10.88 -7.10 0.76
CA PHE A 49 -9.99 -7.29 -0.39
C PHE A 49 -10.58 -6.72 -1.70
N ALA A 50 -11.89 -6.84 -1.90
CA ALA A 50 -12.55 -6.23 -3.05
C ALA A 50 -12.46 -4.70 -2.99
N ASP A 51 -12.60 -4.11 -1.79
CA ASP A 51 -12.42 -2.68 -1.60
C ASP A 51 -10.99 -2.21 -1.90
N ALA A 52 -10.00 -2.97 -1.43
CA ALA A 52 -8.59 -2.72 -1.75
C ALA A 52 -8.32 -2.72 -3.26
N ARG A 53 -9.00 -3.59 -4.02
CA ARG A 53 -8.89 -3.63 -5.48
C ARG A 53 -9.51 -2.39 -6.14
N ARG A 54 -10.71 -1.97 -5.71
CA ARG A 54 -11.35 -0.74 -6.20
C ARG A 54 -10.46 0.48 -5.96
N MET A 55 -9.85 0.59 -4.79
CA MET A 55 -8.91 1.67 -4.48
C MET A 55 -7.68 1.63 -5.39
N HIS A 56 -7.18 0.43 -5.72
CA HIS A 56 -6.06 0.30 -6.65
C HIS A 56 -6.45 0.73 -8.08
N GLU A 57 -7.63 0.36 -8.55
CA GLU A 57 -8.15 0.76 -9.86
C GLU A 57 -8.32 2.29 -9.92
N ALA A 58 -8.93 2.89 -8.90
CA ALA A 58 -9.05 4.35 -8.80
C ALA A 58 -7.68 5.05 -8.77
N ALA A 59 -6.66 4.46 -8.13
CA ALA A 59 -5.30 5.00 -8.17
C ALA A 59 -4.72 5.04 -9.59
N LEU A 60 -4.99 3.99 -10.40
CA LEU A 60 -4.53 3.93 -11.79
C LEU A 60 -5.25 4.94 -12.67
N GLU A 61 -6.55 5.15 -12.46
CA GLU A 61 -7.32 6.18 -13.16
C GLU A 61 -6.78 7.58 -12.90
N ARG A 62 -6.48 7.90 -11.63
CA ARG A 62 -5.91 9.20 -11.24
C ARG A 62 -4.52 9.42 -11.80
N MET A 63 -3.72 8.35 -11.82
CA MET A 63 -2.40 8.37 -12.45
C MET A 63 -2.52 8.66 -13.95
N ALA A 64 -3.46 8.03 -14.65
CA ALA A 64 -3.72 8.26 -16.07
C ALA A 64 -4.23 9.69 -16.34
N ALA A 65 -4.98 10.28 -15.42
CA ALA A 65 -5.43 11.67 -15.48
C ALA A 65 -4.32 12.69 -15.13
N GLY A 66 -3.12 12.25 -14.75
CA GLY A 66 -2.00 13.12 -14.35
C GLY A 66 -2.09 13.65 -12.91
N ASP A 67 -3.09 13.22 -12.13
CA ASP A 67 -3.23 13.56 -10.71
C ASP A 67 -2.39 12.62 -9.85
N ILE A 68 -1.08 12.87 -9.83
CA ILE A 68 -0.10 12.03 -9.14
C ILE A 68 -0.32 11.97 -7.63
N ARG A 69 -0.82 13.06 -7.04
CA ARG A 69 -1.06 13.13 -5.59
C ARG A 69 -2.22 12.22 -5.19
N ASP A 70 -3.36 12.37 -5.85
CA ASP A 70 -4.54 11.55 -5.54
C ASP A 70 -4.30 10.08 -5.91
N ALA A 71 -3.55 9.82 -6.98
CA ALA A 71 -3.08 8.49 -7.32
C ALA A 71 -2.25 7.84 -6.20
N ALA A 72 -1.28 8.57 -5.64
CA ALA A 72 -0.43 8.09 -4.55
C ALA A 72 -1.24 7.83 -3.25
N GLU A 73 -2.19 8.71 -2.93
CA GLU A 73 -3.09 8.54 -1.77
C GLU A 73 -3.97 7.29 -1.91
N LYS A 74 -4.61 7.10 -3.06
CA LYS A 74 -5.44 5.91 -3.33
C LYS A 74 -4.62 4.63 -3.35
N ALA A 75 -3.42 4.70 -3.92
CA ALA A 75 -2.45 3.62 -3.92
C ALA A 75 -2.09 3.15 -2.49
N TRP A 76 -1.90 4.10 -1.58
CA TRP A 76 -1.68 3.82 -0.17
C TRP A 76 -2.89 3.16 0.48
N CYS A 77 -4.08 3.75 0.31
CA CYS A 77 -5.31 3.20 0.88
C CYS A 77 -5.58 1.76 0.41
N ALA A 78 -5.30 1.45 -0.86
CA ALA A 78 -5.37 0.09 -1.39
C ALA A 78 -4.42 -0.88 -0.65
N ALA A 79 -3.17 -0.46 -0.42
CA ALA A 79 -2.19 -1.28 0.28
C ALA A 79 -2.56 -1.49 1.77
N LYS A 80 -3.06 -0.44 2.44
CA LYS A 80 -3.57 -0.53 3.82
C LYS A 80 -4.76 -1.47 3.90
N ARG A 81 -5.81 -1.27 3.09
CA ARG A 81 -7.01 -2.13 3.10
C ARG A 81 -6.70 -3.60 2.80
N ALA A 82 -5.78 -3.88 1.89
CA ALA A 82 -5.33 -5.26 1.66
C ALA A 82 -4.65 -5.88 2.88
N THR A 83 -3.96 -5.07 3.67
CA THR A 83 -3.30 -5.48 4.91
C THR A 83 -4.32 -5.67 6.03
N ASP A 84 -5.30 -4.77 6.14
CA ASP A 84 -6.42 -4.87 7.09
C ASP A 84 -7.24 -6.13 6.83
N ALA A 85 -7.53 -6.45 5.56
CA ALA A 85 -8.20 -7.68 5.17
C ALA A 85 -7.42 -8.94 5.58
N LEU A 86 -6.09 -8.93 5.45
CA LEU A 86 -5.25 -10.02 5.93
C LEU A 86 -5.33 -10.15 7.46
N ILE A 87 -5.33 -9.03 8.19
CA ILE A 87 -5.44 -9.04 9.64
C ILE A 87 -6.80 -9.59 10.06
N LEU A 88 -7.89 -9.06 9.51
CA LEU A 88 -9.25 -9.56 9.71
C LEU A 88 -9.34 -11.06 9.42
N ALA A 89 -8.78 -11.53 8.30
CA ALA A 89 -8.76 -12.95 7.97
C ALA A 89 -8.01 -13.77 9.02
N ARG A 90 -6.91 -13.27 9.58
CA ARG A 90 -6.04 -14.01 10.52
C ARG A 90 -6.45 -13.91 11.98
N THR A 91 -7.09 -12.83 12.39
CA THR A 91 -7.39 -12.52 13.79
C THR A 91 -8.88 -12.42 14.07
N GLY A 92 -9.72 -12.27 13.03
CA GLY A 92 -11.14 -11.97 13.17
C GLY A 92 -11.45 -10.50 13.49
N GLU A 93 -10.44 -9.64 13.55
CA GLU A 93 -10.60 -8.23 13.91
C GLU A 93 -10.09 -7.31 12.80
N GLU A 94 -10.94 -6.39 12.33
CA GLU A 94 -10.53 -5.38 11.35
C GLU A 94 -9.88 -4.18 12.06
N PRO A 95 -8.65 -3.79 11.68
CA PRO A 95 -8.01 -2.59 12.20
C PRO A 95 -8.78 -1.31 11.86
N ARG A 96 -8.99 -0.43 12.86
CA ARG A 96 -9.67 0.86 12.64
C ARG A 96 -8.72 1.98 12.26
N ARG A 97 -7.44 1.88 12.65
CA ARG A 97 -6.41 2.91 12.42
C ARG A 97 -5.13 2.26 11.88
N SER A 98 -4.31 3.04 11.17
CA SER A 98 -3.02 2.57 10.63
C SER A 98 -2.04 2.07 11.71
N THR A 99 -2.17 2.57 12.95
CA THR A 99 -1.42 2.07 14.12
C THR A 99 -1.80 0.62 14.45
N ASP A 100 -3.10 0.33 14.36
CA ASP A 100 -3.68 -0.98 14.66
C ASP A 100 -3.29 -1.97 13.55
N THR A 101 -3.29 -1.52 12.28
CA THR A 101 -2.77 -2.27 11.15
C THR A 101 -1.31 -2.68 11.37
N GLY A 102 -0.46 -1.74 11.83
CA GLY A 102 0.93 -2.02 12.13
C GLY A 102 1.13 -3.03 13.27
N ALA A 103 0.29 -2.97 14.32
CA ALA A 103 0.32 -3.90 15.43
C ALA A 103 -0.14 -5.31 15.02
N GLY A 104 -1.27 -5.42 14.32
CA GLY A 104 -1.79 -6.69 13.81
C GLY A 104 -0.82 -7.35 12.84
N LEU A 105 -0.22 -6.58 11.93
CA LEU A 105 0.77 -7.11 10.99
C LEU A 105 2.05 -7.58 11.68
N ARG A 106 2.46 -6.92 12.78
CA ARG A 106 3.59 -7.38 13.61
C ARG A 106 3.28 -8.72 14.27
N GLU A 107 2.06 -8.91 14.76
CA GLU A 107 1.65 -10.18 15.37
C GLU A 107 1.65 -11.32 14.37
N ILE A 108 1.06 -11.12 13.19
CA ILE A 108 1.05 -12.13 12.12
C ILE A 108 2.49 -12.45 11.67
N ALA A 109 3.34 -11.43 11.54
CA ALA A 109 4.74 -11.59 11.12
C ALA A 109 5.61 -12.37 12.12
N ARG A 110 5.20 -12.52 13.40
CA ARG A 110 5.89 -13.39 14.36
C ARG A 110 5.69 -14.88 14.04
N ARG A 111 4.56 -15.23 13.40
CA ARG A 111 4.12 -16.61 13.17
C ARG A 111 4.20 -17.04 11.70
N ASP A 112 4.09 -16.09 10.77
CA ASP A 112 4.08 -16.34 9.33
C ASP A 112 5.26 -15.61 8.64
N ALA A 113 6.19 -16.40 8.09
CA ALA A 113 7.35 -15.87 7.38
C ALA A 113 6.98 -15.05 6.14
N GLY A 114 5.88 -15.39 5.47
CA GLY A 114 5.35 -14.65 4.33
C GLY A 114 4.90 -13.24 4.72
N ALA A 115 4.32 -13.08 5.91
CA ALA A 115 3.88 -11.80 6.44
C ALA A 115 5.03 -10.87 6.85
N ARG A 116 6.21 -11.39 7.20
CA ARG A 116 7.41 -10.56 7.48
C ARG A 116 7.79 -9.66 6.31
N SER A 117 7.78 -10.22 5.11
CA SER A 117 8.07 -9.46 3.89
C SER A 117 7.00 -8.42 3.55
N LEU A 118 5.73 -8.70 3.87
CA LEU A 118 4.62 -7.78 3.69
C LEU A 118 4.76 -6.59 4.65
N ARG A 119 5.15 -6.88 5.90
CA ARG A 119 5.42 -5.89 6.94
C ARG A 119 6.50 -4.89 6.53
N ALA A 120 7.64 -5.37 6.03
CA ALA A 120 8.70 -4.49 5.56
C ALA A 120 8.20 -3.52 4.47
N ARG A 121 7.47 -4.03 3.48
CA ARG A 121 6.90 -3.24 2.37
C ARG A 121 5.82 -2.26 2.84
N TYR A 122 5.03 -2.62 3.84
CA TYR A 122 4.02 -1.74 4.42
C TYR A 122 4.68 -0.50 5.05
N TYR A 123 5.69 -0.70 5.90
CA TYR A 123 6.40 0.40 6.55
C TYR A 123 7.25 1.24 5.60
N GLU A 124 7.88 0.61 4.59
CA GLU A 124 8.59 1.34 3.54
C GLU A 124 7.66 2.33 2.81
N ARG A 125 6.45 1.88 2.45
CA ARG A 125 5.44 2.74 1.80
C ARG A 125 4.90 3.81 2.72
N GLN A 126 4.65 3.46 3.98
CA GLN A 126 4.22 4.42 4.97
C GLN A 126 5.27 5.53 5.12
N GLY A 127 6.55 5.17 5.23
CA GLY A 127 7.67 6.11 5.30
C GLY A 127 7.85 6.95 4.05
N ALA A 128 7.64 6.38 2.85
CA ALA A 128 7.71 7.13 1.59
C ALA A 128 6.62 8.20 1.44
N LEU A 129 5.53 8.09 2.20
CA LEU A 129 4.43 9.07 2.25
C LEU A 129 4.58 10.03 3.43
N ASP A 130 5.11 9.56 4.57
CA ASP A 130 5.32 10.34 5.79
C ASP A 130 6.60 11.21 5.74
N GLY A 131 7.61 10.82 4.95
CA GLY A 131 8.89 11.50 4.85
C GLY A 131 9.13 12.13 3.47
N SER A 132 9.12 13.46 3.39
CA SER A 132 9.86 14.29 2.42
C SER A 132 9.69 14.09 0.89
N ALA A 133 8.85 13.18 0.40
CA ALA A 133 8.61 13.01 -1.05
C ALA A 133 7.68 14.08 -1.69
N PHE A 134 7.40 15.16 -0.97
CA PHE A 134 6.66 16.32 -1.50
C PHE A 134 7.34 17.67 -1.20
N THR A 135 8.66 17.66 -1.03
CA THR A 135 9.43 18.88 -0.73
C THR A 135 9.84 19.69 -1.98
N SER A 136 9.25 19.43 -3.14
CA SER A 136 9.51 20.21 -4.37
C SER A 136 8.24 20.56 -5.16
N GLY A 137 7.08 20.55 -4.51
CA GLY A 137 5.84 20.98 -5.16
C GLY A 137 4.57 20.92 -4.33
N SER A 138 4.64 21.13 -3.01
CA SER A 138 3.49 21.37 -2.10
C SER A 138 2.47 20.24 -1.86
N ALA A 139 2.81 19.26 -1.01
CA ALA A 139 1.85 18.45 -0.29
C ALA A 139 2.19 18.50 1.16
N ASN A 140 1.46 19.41 1.78
CA ASN A 140 1.06 19.20 3.12
C ASN A 140 0.10 17.99 3.15
N LEU A 141 0.61 16.81 3.54
CA LEU A 141 -0.18 15.66 4.00
C LEU A 141 -0.40 15.77 5.52
N SER A 142 -0.60 16.98 6.06
CA SER A 142 -0.99 17.21 7.46
C SER A 142 -2.29 16.52 7.87
N ARG A 143 -3.06 15.98 6.91
CA ARG A 143 -4.10 15.00 7.18
C ARG A 143 -3.57 13.64 6.77
N ARG A 144 -3.33 12.77 7.76
CA ARG A 144 -3.19 11.33 7.49
C ARG A 144 -4.35 10.94 6.58
N PRO A 145 -4.11 10.29 5.43
CA PRO A 145 -5.19 9.88 4.55
C PRO A 145 -6.16 9.03 5.37
N ASN A 146 -7.44 9.41 5.37
CA ASN A 146 -8.51 8.69 6.06
C ASN A 146 -8.81 7.41 5.27
N CYS A 147 -7.88 6.48 5.34
CA CYS A 147 -8.10 5.07 5.13
C CYS A 147 -7.68 4.34 6.41
#